data_AF-A0A135ZAR1-F1
#
_entry.id   AF-A0A135ZAR1-F1
#
_cell.length_a   1.000
_cell.length_b   1.000
_cell.length_c   1.000
_cell.angle_alpha   90.00
_cell.angle_beta   90.00
_cell.angle_gamma   90.00
#
_symmetry.space_group_name_H-M   'P 1'
#
loop_
_entity.id
_entity.type
_entity.pdbx_description
1 polymer ?
#
loop_
_entity_poly.entity_id
_entity_poly.type
_entity_poly.pdbx_seq_one_letter_code
_entity_poly.pdbx_strand_id
1 'polypeptide(L)'
;MKTKRLVLDTKKPLGNPSGLKMAEGVTLLLSIAVEYKVAPNLLSTGNYTALAYPFLVNIIPLGYPCWKWINLHIINYKIYKRLMSIIHSEQLIDYADKKETTTFNERKVEYGVKIIYEETSEGIYITVYPNGIKHSDATQTLNSRLEETFNMNVLSVDHQLSYTRYLLRDIDKQQMKVMDDVF
;
A
#
# COMPACT_ATOMS: atom_id res chain seq x y z
N MET A 1 0.82 17.67 12.11
CA MET A 1 0.54 16.21 12.04
C MET A 1 1.26 15.64 10.82
N LYS A 2 1.95 14.49 10.92
CA LYS A 2 2.55 13.86 9.73
C LYS A 2 1.43 13.32 8.84
N THR A 3 1.31 13.85 7.63
CA THR A 3 0.39 13.33 6.62
C THR A 3 0.79 11.90 6.28
N LYS A 4 -0.10 10.95 6.53
CA LYS A 4 0.16 9.54 6.25
C LYS A 4 -0.39 9.22 4.87
N ARG A 5 0.49 8.89 3.94
CA ARG A 5 0.13 8.55 2.56
C ARG A 5 0.45 7.09 2.25
N LEU A 6 -0.51 6.37 1.70
CA LEU A 6 -0.37 5.00 1.23
C LEU A 6 -0.85 4.89 -0.20
N VAL A 7 -0.11 4.14 -1.02
CA VAL A 7 -0.45 3.88 -2.42
C VAL A 7 -0.55 2.38 -2.61
N LEU A 8 -1.74 1.94 -3.01
CA LEU A 8 -2.03 0.56 -3.36
C LEU A 8 -2.27 0.49 -4.86
N ASP A 9 -1.50 -0.35 -5.55
CA ASP A 9 -1.68 -0.63 -6.97
C ASP A 9 -2.04 -2.11 -7.10
N THR A 10 -3.25 -2.40 -7.59
CA THR A 10 -3.73 -3.79 -7.70
C THR A 10 -3.30 -4.46 -9.00
N LYS A 11 -2.83 -3.71 -10.01
CA LYS A 11 -2.24 -4.27 -11.23
C LYS A 11 -0.83 -4.77 -10.99
N LYS A 12 -0.09 -4.09 -10.13
CA LYS A 12 1.17 -4.55 -9.56
C LYS A 12 0.99 -4.75 -8.07
N PRO A 13 0.16 -5.72 -7.65
CA PRO A 13 -0.04 -5.94 -6.24
C PRO A 13 1.34 -6.25 -5.68
N LEU A 14 1.72 -5.55 -4.59
CA LEU A 14 2.89 -5.95 -3.83
C LEU A 14 2.74 -7.39 -3.29
N GLY A 15 1.56 -8.00 -3.52
CA GLY A 15 1.17 -9.39 -3.44
C GLY A 15 1.24 -9.92 -2.02
N ASN A 16 0.57 -11.03 -1.80
CA ASN A 16 0.50 -11.60 -0.46
C ASN A 16 1.92 -12.00 0.01
N PRO A 17 2.18 -12.11 1.33
CA PRO A 17 3.40 -12.74 1.82
C PRO A 17 3.49 -14.15 1.25
N SER A 18 4.24 -14.33 0.18
CA SER A 18 4.57 -15.64 -0.36
C SER A 18 5.95 -16.05 0.13
N GLY A 19 6.23 -17.36 0.12
CA GLY A 19 7.52 -17.89 0.55
C GLY A 19 8.71 -17.28 -0.19
N LEU A 20 8.52 -16.94 -1.48
CA LEU A 20 9.53 -16.27 -2.32
C LEU A 20 9.85 -14.85 -1.86
N LYS A 21 8.85 -14.04 -1.51
CA LYS A 21 9.09 -12.66 -1.02
C LYS A 21 9.70 -12.65 0.38
N MET A 22 9.35 -13.63 1.21
CA MET A 22 10.05 -13.83 2.47
C MET A 22 11.51 -14.27 2.25
N ALA A 23 11.77 -15.14 1.26
CA ALA A 23 13.13 -15.52 0.90
C ALA A 23 13.96 -14.32 0.44
N GLU A 24 13.42 -13.44 -0.42
CA GLU A 24 14.07 -12.19 -0.82
C GLU A 24 14.43 -11.30 0.39
N GLY A 25 13.49 -11.15 1.33
CA GLY A 25 13.74 -10.41 2.57
C GLY A 25 14.82 -11.04 3.46
N VAL A 26 14.84 -12.38 3.56
CA VAL A 26 15.87 -13.12 4.32
C VAL A 26 17.23 -12.99 3.64
N THR A 27 17.30 -13.10 2.32
CA THR A 27 18.54 -12.91 1.55
C THR A 27 19.08 -11.48 1.71
N LEU A 28 18.21 -10.48 1.71
CA LEU A 28 18.60 -9.09 1.97
C LEU A 28 19.18 -8.93 3.39
N LEU A 29 18.52 -9.48 4.42
CA LEU A 29 19.00 -9.43 5.81
C LEU A 29 20.34 -10.14 5.99
N LEU A 30 20.51 -11.32 5.38
CA LEU A 30 21.77 -12.05 5.40
C LEU A 30 22.90 -11.27 4.72
N SER A 31 22.60 -10.62 3.59
CA SER A 31 23.58 -9.78 2.88
C SER A 31 24.05 -8.61 3.74
N ILE A 32 23.12 -7.90 4.39
CA ILE A 32 23.42 -6.82 5.33
C ILE A 32 24.26 -7.34 6.52
N ALA A 33 23.91 -8.49 7.10
CA ALA A 33 24.62 -9.06 8.23
C ALA A 33 26.06 -9.47 7.88
N VAL A 34 26.25 -10.05 6.70
CA VAL A 34 27.58 -10.37 6.17
C VAL A 34 28.37 -9.07 5.98
N GLU A 35 27.82 -8.08 5.27
CA GLU A 35 28.47 -6.78 5.08
C GLU A 35 28.87 -6.13 6.41
N TYR A 36 27.97 -6.08 7.39
CA TYR A 36 28.27 -5.52 8.71
C TYR A 36 29.47 -6.20 9.39
N LYS A 37 29.60 -7.52 9.21
CA LYS A 37 30.72 -8.28 9.78
C LYS A 37 32.03 -8.07 9.03
N VAL A 38 32.01 -7.95 7.69
CA VAL A 38 33.25 -7.82 6.89
C VAL A 38 33.68 -6.36 6.71
N ALA A 39 32.75 -5.40 6.82
CA ALA A 39 32.98 -3.97 6.62
C ALA A 39 34.18 -3.41 7.42
N PRO A 40 34.38 -3.72 8.71
CA PRO A 40 35.51 -3.17 9.47
C PRO A 40 36.87 -3.56 8.89
N ASN A 41 37.00 -4.81 8.42
CA ASN A 41 38.24 -5.31 7.82
C ASN A 41 38.46 -4.79 6.41
N LEU A 42 37.39 -4.59 5.63
CA LEU A 42 37.48 -4.04 4.28
C LEU A 42 37.77 -2.54 4.30
N LEU A 43 37.26 -1.82 5.30
CA LEU A 43 37.59 -0.40 5.54
C LEU A 43 39.05 -0.25 5.96
N SER A 44 39.56 -1.11 6.85
CA SER A 44 40.95 -1.04 7.31
C SER A 44 41.97 -1.39 6.23
N THR A 45 41.60 -2.25 5.27
CA THR A 45 42.44 -2.64 4.12
C THR A 45 42.30 -1.72 2.90
N GLY A 46 41.44 -0.69 2.98
CA GLY A 46 41.19 0.25 1.87
C GLY A 46 40.48 -0.35 0.66
N ASN A 47 39.87 -1.54 0.81
CA ASN A 47 39.19 -2.24 -0.27
C ASN A 47 37.70 -1.83 -0.33
N TYR A 48 37.45 -0.59 -0.73
CA TYR A 48 36.10 -0.02 -0.82
C TYR A 48 35.24 -0.66 -1.91
N THR A 49 35.86 -1.23 -2.94
CA THR A 49 35.17 -1.96 -4.02
C THR A 49 34.45 -3.20 -3.52
N ALA A 50 35.06 -3.96 -2.60
CA ALA A 50 34.44 -5.14 -2.00
C ALA A 50 33.27 -4.79 -1.05
N LEU A 51 33.22 -3.57 -0.55
CA LEU A 51 32.13 -3.00 0.26
C LEU A 51 30.99 -2.45 -0.60
N ALA A 52 31.33 -1.72 -1.66
CA ALA A 52 30.36 -1.06 -2.53
C ALA A 52 29.53 -2.07 -3.34
N TYR A 53 30.12 -3.19 -3.74
CA TYR A 53 29.48 -4.16 -4.62
C TYR A 53 28.21 -4.79 -4.02
N PRO A 54 28.24 -5.40 -2.82
CA PRO A 54 27.02 -5.98 -2.24
C PRO A 54 26.00 -4.91 -1.82
N PHE A 55 26.43 -3.70 -1.43
CA PHE A 55 25.53 -2.58 -1.14
C PHE A 55 24.75 -2.12 -2.39
N LEU A 56 25.44 -1.94 -3.52
CA LEU A 56 24.84 -1.48 -4.78
C LEU A 56 24.02 -2.57 -5.48
N VAL A 57 24.44 -3.83 -5.39
CA VAL A 57 23.82 -4.93 -6.15
C VAL A 57 22.69 -5.60 -5.39
N ASN A 58 22.80 -5.71 -4.06
CA ASN A 58 21.80 -6.42 -3.26
C ASN A 58 20.97 -5.47 -2.39
N ILE A 59 21.62 -4.57 -1.64
CA ILE A 59 20.90 -3.77 -0.64
C ILE A 59 20.03 -2.68 -1.28
N ILE A 60 20.56 -1.90 -2.22
CA ILE A 60 19.78 -0.84 -2.88
C ILE A 60 18.61 -1.41 -3.70
N PRO A 61 18.82 -2.40 -4.60
CA PRO A 61 17.76 -2.89 -5.47
C PRO A 61 16.65 -3.64 -4.71
N LEU A 62 17.00 -4.38 -3.66
CA LEU A 62 16.04 -5.15 -2.85
C LEU A 62 15.47 -4.33 -1.68
N GLY A 63 16.20 -3.35 -1.17
CA GLY A 63 15.82 -2.56 0.01
C GLY A 63 14.54 -1.77 -0.22
N TYR A 64 14.41 -1.07 -1.35
CA TYR A 64 13.20 -0.31 -1.67
C TYR A 64 11.93 -1.20 -1.78
N PRO A 65 11.90 -2.27 -2.60
CA PRO A 65 10.71 -3.13 -2.69
C PRO A 65 10.41 -3.84 -1.36
N CYS A 66 11.42 -4.34 -0.63
CA CYS A 66 11.22 -4.94 0.68
C CYS A 66 10.64 -3.93 1.69
N TRP A 67 11.17 -2.71 1.75
CA TRP A 67 10.65 -1.67 2.63
C TRP A 67 9.21 -1.29 2.28
N LYS A 68 8.91 -1.11 0.98
CA LYS A 68 7.55 -0.80 0.50
C LYS A 68 6.58 -1.92 0.88
N TRP A 69 7.01 -3.17 0.78
CA TRP A 69 6.23 -4.33 1.17
C TRP A 69 5.97 -4.36 2.69
N ILE A 70 7.00 -4.23 3.52
CA ILE A 70 6.91 -4.17 5.00
C ILE A 70 5.98 -3.03 5.44
N ASN A 71 6.15 -1.85 4.84
CA ASN A 71 5.35 -0.68 5.17
C ASN A 71 3.86 -0.94 4.90
N LEU A 72 3.52 -1.64 3.81
CA LEU A 72 2.12 -1.94 3.47
C LEU A 72 1.55 -3.11 4.30
N HIS A 73 2.30 -4.20 4.43
CA HIS A 73 1.81 -5.48 4.96
C HIS A 73 2.03 -5.68 6.47
N ILE A 74 2.96 -4.93 7.08
CA ILE A 74 3.26 -5.02 8.51
C ILE A 74 2.83 -3.73 9.20
N ILE A 75 3.39 -2.59 8.79
CA ILE A 75 3.14 -1.29 9.47
C ILE A 75 1.70 -0.83 9.24
N ASN A 76 1.23 -0.89 7.99
CA ASN A 76 -0.09 -0.38 7.58
C ASN A 76 -1.10 -1.49 7.28
N TYR A 77 -0.88 -2.67 7.86
CA TYR A 77 -1.69 -3.87 7.63
C TYR A 77 -3.20 -3.63 7.78
N LYS A 78 -3.62 -2.91 8.83
CA LYS A 78 -5.05 -2.65 9.08
C LYS A 78 -5.70 -1.85 7.95
N ILE A 79 -5.02 -0.82 7.46
CA ILE A 79 -5.52 0.03 6.36
C ILE A 79 -5.50 -0.77 5.05
N TYR A 80 -4.40 -1.50 4.80
CA TYR A 80 -4.29 -2.40 3.65
C TYR A 80 -5.45 -3.41 3.60
N LYS A 81 -5.73 -4.10 4.71
CA LYS A 81 -6.82 -5.10 4.79
C LYS A 81 -8.19 -4.48 4.51
N ARG A 82 -8.45 -3.29 5.04
CA ARG A 82 -9.68 -2.52 4.78
C ARG A 82 -9.83 -2.17 3.30
N LEU A 83 -8.80 -1.58 2.70
CA LEU A 83 -8.80 -1.24 1.27
C LEU A 83 -8.98 -2.49 0.38
N MET A 84 -8.29 -3.58 0.70
CA MET A 84 -8.41 -4.83 -0.05
C MET A 84 -9.80 -5.46 0.08
N SER A 85 -10.45 -5.30 1.24
CA SER A 85 -11.84 -5.74 1.44
C SER A 85 -12.81 -5.05 0.50
N ILE A 86 -12.65 -3.74 0.29
CA ILE A 86 -13.45 -2.95 -0.65
C ILE A 86 -13.20 -3.38 -2.09
N ILE A 87 -11.92 -3.52 -2.45
CA ILE A 87 -11.51 -3.96 -3.79
C ILE A 87 -12.12 -5.32 -4.16
N HIS A 88 -12.11 -6.27 -3.23
CA HIS A 88 -12.67 -7.59 -3.47
C HIS A 88 -14.20 -7.61 -3.47
N SER A 89 -14.87 -6.82 -2.63
CA SER A 89 -16.34 -6.79 -2.61
C SER A 89 -16.91 -6.17 -3.87
N GLU A 90 -16.27 -5.13 -4.39
CA GLU A 90 -16.71 -4.38 -5.58
C GLU A 90 -16.08 -4.90 -6.87
N GLN A 91 -15.38 -6.03 -6.81
CA GLN A 91 -14.73 -6.68 -7.96
C GLN A 91 -13.85 -5.72 -8.78
N LEU A 92 -13.08 -4.87 -8.11
CA LEU A 92 -12.26 -3.82 -8.74
C LEU A 92 -10.94 -4.35 -9.33
N ILE A 93 -10.90 -5.63 -9.72
CA ILE A 93 -9.75 -6.31 -10.31
C ILE A 93 -10.24 -7.25 -11.41
N ASP A 94 -9.69 -7.08 -12.61
CA ASP A 94 -9.85 -8.03 -13.70
C ASP A 94 -8.64 -8.97 -13.76
N TYR A 95 -8.89 -10.26 -13.51
CA TYR A 95 -7.87 -11.30 -13.64
C TYR A 95 -7.79 -11.80 -15.08
N ALA A 96 -6.56 -12.09 -15.52
CA ALA A 96 -6.30 -12.81 -16.76
C ALA A 96 -6.82 -14.26 -16.67
N ASP A 97 -6.78 -14.98 -17.79
CA ASP A 97 -7.25 -16.36 -17.88
C ASP A 97 -6.69 -17.26 -16.77
N LYS A 98 -7.49 -18.25 -16.33
CA LYS A 98 -7.21 -19.10 -15.16
C LYS A 98 -5.86 -19.82 -15.18
N LYS A 99 -5.21 -19.92 -16.35
CA LYS A 99 -3.91 -20.57 -16.54
C LYS A 99 -2.73 -19.61 -16.41
N GLU A 100 -2.95 -18.30 -16.44
CA GLU A 100 -1.89 -17.30 -16.29
C GLU A 100 -1.67 -16.94 -14.83
N THR A 101 -0.54 -17.39 -14.30
CA THR A 101 -0.05 -16.98 -12.98
C THR A 101 1.19 -16.08 -13.11
N THR A 102 1.41 -15.24 -12.12
CA THR A 102 2.64 -14.46 -11.98
C THR A 102 3.81 -15.37 -11.59
N THR A 103 5.03 -14.86 -11.63
CA THR A 103 6.24 -15.55 -11.10
C THR A 103 6.07 -16.01 -9.64
N PHE A 104 5.11 -15.44 -8.91
CA PHE A 104 4.79 -15.78 -7.52
C PHE A 104 3.59 -16.72 -7.38
N ASN A 105 3.15 -17.37 -8.48
CA ASN A 105 2.01 -18.28 -8.53
C ASN A 105 0.66 -17.64 -8.12
N GLU A 106 0.56 -16.31 -8.19
CA GLU A 106 -0.68 -15.56 -7.99
C GLU A 106 -1.41 -15.44 -9.34
N ARG A 107 -2.74 -15.36 -9.34
CA ARG A 107 -3.48 -15.08 -10.60
C ARG A 107 -3.00 -13.75 -11.18
N LYS A 108 -2.64 -13.75 -12.45
CA LYS A 108 -2.17 -12.54 -13.12
C LYS A 108 -3.34 -11.55 -13.24
N VAL A 109 -3.10 -10.31 -12.83
CA VAL A 109 -4.05 -9.20 -12.97
C VAL A 109 -3.84 -8.55 -14.33
N GLU A 110 -4.91 -8.47 -15.12
CA GLU A 110 -4.91 -7.85 -16.44
C GLU A 110 -5.15 -6.33 -16.32
N TYR A 111 -6.21 -5.97 -15.59
CA TYR A 111 -6.56 -4.60 -15.23
C TYR A 111 -6.88 -4.51 -13.74
N GLY A 112 -6.52 -3.40 -13.11
CA GLY A 112 -6.72 -3.22 -11.67
C GLY A 112 -6.62 -1.78 -11.24
N VAL A 113 -7.37 -1.42 -10.21
CA VAL A 113 -7.40 -0.08 -9.64
C VAL A 113 -6.10 0.32 -8.95
N LYS A 114 -5.82 1.62 -8.94
CA LYS A 114 -4.85 2.23 -8.04
C LYS A 114 -5.62 3.05 -6.99
N ILE A 115 -5.32 2.82 -5.72
CA ILE A 115 -5.92 3.55 -4.60
C ILE A 115 -4.85 4.34 -3.87
N ILE A 116 -5.10 5.63 -3.64
CA ILE A 116 -4.28 6.51 -2.82
C ILE A 116 -5.07 6.84 -1.57
N TYR A 117 -4.49 6.52 -0.41
CA TYR A 117 -5.03 6.81 0.91
C TYR A 117 -4.18 7.90 1.57
N GLU A 118 -4.81 8.96 2.05
CA GLU A 118 -4.15 10.10 2.69
C GLU A 118 -4.88 10.51 3.97
N GLU A 119 -4.23 10.36 5.14
CA GLU A 119 -4.71 10.93 6.40
C GLU A 119 -4.19 12.36 6.55
N THR A 120 -5.12 13.29 6.74
CA THR A 120 -4.85 14.72 6.99
C THR A 120 -5.52 15.15 8.29
N SER A 121 -5.31 16.39 8.71
CA SER A 121 -6.07 17.00 9.82
C SER A 121 -7.56 17.15 9.51
N GLU A 122 -7.93 17.18 8.23
CA GLU A 122 -9.31 17.35 7.79
C GLU A 122 -10.07 16.02 7.72
N GLY A 123 -9.38 14.89 7.65
CA GLY A 123 -9.99 13.58 7.49
C GLY A 123 -9.16 12.66 6.62
N ILE A 124 -9.79 11.60 6.16
CA ILE A 124 -9.18 10.58 5.30
C ILE A 124 -9.63 10.84 3.87
N TYR A 125 -8.67 11.06 2.98
CA TYR A 125 -8.90 11.10 1.54
C TYR A 125 -8.60 9.73 0.91
N ILE A 126 -9.54 9.20 0.15
CA ILE A 126 -9.37 7.95 -0.62
C ILE A 126 -9.60 8.29 -2.09
N THR A 127 -8.56 8.20 -2.90
CA THR A 127 -8.63 8.44 -4.35
C THR A 127 -8.49 7.13 -5.09
N VAL A 128 -9.45 6.80 -5.95
CA VAL A 128 -9.52 5.54 -6.70
C VAL A 128 -9.39 5.84 -8.19
N TYR A 129 -8.43 5.18 -8.84
CA TYR A 129 -8.19 5.26 -10.27
C TYR A 129 -8.60 3.93 -10.91
N PRO A 130 -9.63 3.89 -11.78
CA PRO A 130 -10.17 2.66 -12.35
C PRO A 130 -9.18 1.94 -13.29
N ASN A 131 -8.21 2.63 -13.89
CA ASN A 131 -7.12 2.03 -14.67
C ASN A 131 -7.54 0.95 -15.70
N GLY A 132 -8.71 1.13 -16.32
CA GLY A 132 -9.21 0.26 -17.39
C GLY A 132 -9.91 -1.01 -16.92
N ILE A 133 -10.32 -1.12 -15.65
CA ILE A 133 -11.18 -2.24 -15.22
C ILE A 133 -12.54 -2.20 -15.92
N LYS A 134 -13.13 -3.38 -16.19
CA LYS A 134 -14.44 -3.54 -16.83
C LYS A 134 -15.58 -2.90 -16.04
N HIS A 135 -15.49 -2.94 -14.71
CA HIS A 135 -16.48 -2.37 -13.80
C HIS A 135 -16.03 -1.02 -13.24
N SER A 136 -15.53 -0.12 -14.10
CA SER A 136 -15.04 1.19 -13.67
C SER A 136 -16.09 2.02 -12.95
N ASP A 137 -17.37 1.86 -13.31
CA ASP A 137 -18.47 2.61 -12.71
C ASP A 137 -18.65 2.29 -11.22
N ALA A 138 -18.29 1.07 -10.79
CA ALA A 138 -18.29 0.69 -9.38
C ALA A 138 -17.32 1.54 -8.55
N THR A 139 -16.28 2.12 -9.16
CA THR A 139 -15.37 3.06 -8.47
C THR A 139 -15.99 4.41 -8.15
N GLN A 140 -17.20 4.69 -8.66
CA GLN A 140 -17.96 5.90 -8.37
C GLN A 140 -18.99 5.66 -7.25
N THR A 141 -19.40 4.42 -7.01
CA THR A 141 -20.43 4.04 -6.04
C THR A 141 -19.88 3.43 -4.75
N LEU A 142 -18.66 3.80 -4.35
CA LEU A 142 -18.00 3.20 -3.17
C LEU A 142 -18.46 3.77 -1.82
N ASN A 143 -19.40 4.73 -1.78
CA ASN A 143 -19.79 5.47 -0.57
C ASN A 143 -20.13 4.53 0.60
N SER A 144 -21.19 3.74 0.48
CA SER A 144 -21.66 2.88 1.57
C SER A 144 -20.58 1.89 2.01
N ARG A 145 -19.79 1.37 1.06
CA ARG A 145 -18.73 0.41 1.37
C ARG A 145 -17.56 1.05 2.13
N LEU A 146 -17.21 2.28 1.78
CA LEU A 146 -16.21 3.08 2.47
C LEU A 146 -16.67 3.40 3.89
N GLU A 147 -17.94 3.77 4.04
CA GLU A 147 -18.53 4.08 5.36
C GLU A 147 -18.53 2.85 6.27
N GLU A 148 -19.01 1.71 5.78
CA GLU A 148 -19.00 0.43 6.51
C GLU A 148 -17.58 -0.02 6.89
N THR A 149 -16.64 0.08 5.95
CA THR A 149 -15.28 -0.48 6.15
C THR A 149 -14.43 0.38 7.09
N PHE A 150 -14.60 1.71 7.04
CA PHE A 150 -13.84 2.64 7.86
C PHE A 150 -14.58 3.10 9.12
N ASN A 151 -15.89 2.82 9.24
CA ASN A 151 -16.78 3.29 10.29
C ASN A 151 -16.71 4.83 10.42
N MET A 152 -16.86 5.51 9.28
CA MET A 152 -16.79 6.96 9.12
C MET A 152 -17.80 7.39 8.06
N ASN A 153 -18.19 8.66 8.02
CA ASN A 153 -19.13 9.16 7.02
C ASN A 153 -18.38 9.76 5.83
N VAL A 154 -18.92 9.56 4.62
CA VAL A 154 -18.40 10.22 3.41
C VAL A 154 -19.02 11.61 3.33
N LEU A 155 -18.19 12.64 3.49
CA LEU A 155 -18.62 14.03 3.47
C LEU A 155 -18.67 14.63 2.06
N SER A 156 -17.76 14.20 1.20
CA SER A 156 -17.72 14.68 -0.18
C SER A 156 -17.14 13.65 -1.13
N VAL A 157 -17.61 13.73 -2.37
CA VAL A 157 -17.15 12.91 -3.49
C VAL A 157 -16.83 13.85 -4.65
N ASP A 158 -15.60 13.76 -5.15
CA ASP A 158 -15.15 14.46 -6.36
C ASP A 158 -14.98 13.42 -7.48
N HIS A 159 -15.82 13.53 -8.51
CA HIS A 159 -15.82 12.66 -9.67
C HIS A 159 -15.06 13.32 -10.81
N GLN A 160 -13.96 12.69 -11.23
CA GLN A 160 -13.24 13.04 -12.44
C GLN A 160 -13.22 11.87 -13.42
N LEU A 161 -13.01 12.17 -14.70
CA LEU A 161 -12.89 11.15 -15.75
C LEU A 161 -11.79 10.12 -15.46
N SER A 162 -10.74 10.53 -14.74
CA SER A 162 -9.57 9.70 -14.44
C SER A 162 -9.56 9.11 -13.02
N TYR A 163 -10.36 9.64 -12.09
CA TYR A 163 -10.41 9.17 -10.72
C TYR A 163 -11.69 9.57 -9.99
N THR A 164 -12.01 8.86 -8.91
CA THR A 164 -12.98 9.30 -7.90
C THR A 164 -12.27 9.53 -6.57
N ARG A 165 -12.51 10.68 -5.92
CA ARG A 165 -11.94 11.00 -4.62
C ARG A 165 -13.02 11.15 -3.56
N TYR A 166 -12.86 10.43 -2.46
CA TYR A 166 -13.76 10.42 -1.31
C TYR A 166 -13.09 11.09 -0.11
N LEU A 167 -13.83 11.94 0.61
CA LEU A 167 -13.44 12.46 1.92
C LEU A 167 -14.26 11.79 3.02
N LEU A 168 -13.58 11.05 3.89
CA LEU A 168 -14.17 10.40 5.05
C LEU A 168 -13.83 11.17 6.32
N ARG A 169 -14.85 11.41 7.17
CA ARG A 169 -14.68 11.99 8.51
C ARG A 169 -15.60 11.31 9.52
N ASP A 170 -15.10 11.21 10.74
CA ASP A 170 -15.87 10.78 11.90
C ASP A 170 -16.67 11.98 12.44
N ILE A 171 -17.99 12.00 12.20
CA ILE A 171 -18.87 13.11 12.62
C ILE A 171 -19.21 13.00 14.12
N ASP A 172 -19.30 11.77 14.65
CA ASP A 172 -19.69 11.51 16.04
C ASP A 172 -18.61 11.97 17.03
N LYS A 173 -17.33 11.88 16.66
CA LYS A 173 -16.23 12.42 17.49
C LYS A 173 -16.19 13.95 17.58
N GLN A 174 -16.85 14.68 16.69
CA GLN A 174 -16.92 16.15 16.77
C GLN A 174 -18.10 16.63 17.63
N GLN A 175 -19.20 15.89 17.70
CA GLN A 175 -20.36 16.28 18.53
C GLN A 175 -20.08 16.22 20.04
N MET A 176 -19.15 15.37 20.50
CA MET A 176 -18.72 15.35 21.92
C MET A 176 -17.80 16.52 22.34
N LYS A 177 -17.57 17.51 21.46
CA LYS A 177 -16.76 18.70 21.76
C LYS A 177 -17.55 20.01 21.75
N VAL A 178 -18.87 19.94 21.90
CA VAL A 178 -19.63 21.08 22.43
C VAL A 178 -19.57 20.94 23.95
N MET A 179 -18.60 21.61 24.57
CA MET A 179 -18.66 21.85 26.01
C MET A 179 -19.95 22.63 26.27
N ASP A 180 -20.88 22.02 27.00
CA ASP A 180 -21.86 22.75 27.81
C ASP A 180 -21.08 23.54 28.86
N ASP A 181 -20.58 24.71 28.47
CA ASP A 181 -20.07 25.74 29.39
C ASP A 181 -20.74 27.07 29.04
N VAL A 182 -22.07 27.07 29.09
CA VAL A 182 -22.86 28.27 29.32
C VAL A 182 -24.07 27.85 30.15
N PHE A 183 -24.00 28.03 31.47
CA PHE A 183 -24.94 28.81 32.29
C PHE A 183 -24.51 28.78 33.76
#